data_AF-X0X3W4-F1
#
_entry.id   AF-X0X3W4-F1
#
_cell.length_a   1.000
_cell.length_b   1.000
_cell.length_c   1.000
_cell.angle_alpha   90.00
_cell.angle_beta   90.00
_cell.angle_gamma   90.00
#
_symmetry.space_group_name_H-M   'P 1'
#
loop_
_entity.id
_entity.type
_entity.pdbx_description
1 polymer ?
#
loop_
_entity_poly.entity_id
_entity_poly.type
_entity_poly.pdbx_seq_one_letter_code
_entity_poly.pdbx_strand_id
1 'polypeptide(L)'
;MRGYYIEDLGIVVNIYNFGFKIMITGGYEDYCEVEGVKGRLDIVVISSEKGFKKHMDKENRFQEKIKIARDYGGIVVSAHPYALWDPYGPMGFFKFRLASPEERKIIRQVVFQQVDCVDIVATNVAWMVISNDLVREEYPYRPLCSSDAHSINRTIRNEIGKSGCIFPDFNFSSGVEFREKLRNHIKDGNFETYLKYLGPLKFIRSIALSKPSDALP
;
A
#
# COMPACT_ATOMS: atom_id res chain seq x y z
N MET A 1 -5.86 -31.19 -14.75
CA MET A 1 -5.53 -29.76 -14.60
C MET A 1 -4.01 -29.67 -14.47
N ARG A 2 -3.29 -29.09 -15.44
CA ARG A 2 -1.83 -28.94 -15.35
C ARG A 2 -1.54 -27.80 -14.37
N GLY A 3 -0.93 -28.12 -13.23
CA GLY A 3 -0.51 -27.13 -12.25
C GLY A 3 0.68 -26.33 -12.80
N TYR A 4 0.52 -25.02 -12.87
CA TYR A 4 1.63 -24.11 -13.17
C TYR A 4 2.47 -23.98 -11.88
N TYR A 5 3.74 -24.38 -11.97
CA TYR A 5 4.73 -24.17 -10.92
C TYR A 5 5.12 -22.69 -10.93
N ILE A 6 4.94 -22.00 -9.80
CA ILE A 6 5.07 -20.55 -9.68
C ILE A 6 6.54 -20.22 -9.37
N GLU A 7 7.24 -19.59 -10.33
CA GLU A 7 8.52 -18.93 -10.06
C GLU A 7 8.27 -17.51 -9.51
N ASP A 8 8.89 -17.23 -8.37
CA ASP A 8 8.75 -16.03 -7.54
C ASP A 8 9.58 -14.85 -8.10
N LEU A 9 9.44 -14.58 -9.40
CA LEU A 9 10.17 -13.51 -10.12
C LEU A 9 9.23 -12.58 -10.90
N GLY A 10 7.92 -12.76 -10.74
CA GLY A 10 6.88 -12.10 -11.54
C GLY A 10 6.50 -12.96 -12.74
N ILE A 11 5.24 -13.37 -12.79
CA ILE A 11 4.67 -14.11 -13.92
C ILE A 11 4.16 -13.09 -14.93
N VAL A 12 4.68 -13.15 -16.15
CA VAL A 12 4.03 -12.51 -17.29
C VAL A 12 2.89 -13.43 -17.75
N VAL A 13 1.65 -13.07 -17.46
CA VAL A 13 0.48 -13.80 -17.97
C VAL A 13 -0.05 -13.05 -19.18
N ASN A 14 0.24 -13.55 -20.38
CA ASN A 14 -0.49 -13.13 -21.57
C ASN A 14 -1.89 -13.75 -21.52
N ILE A 15 -2.90 -12.96 -21.17
CA ILE A 15 -4.31 -13.40 -21.24
C ILE A 15 -4.79 -13.18 -22.68
N TYR A 16 -4.61 -14.20 -23.52
CA TYR A 16 -4.92 -14.17 -24.96
C TYR A 16 -6.41 -13.97 -25.31
N ASN A 17 -7.31 -13.81 -24.34
CA ASN A 17 -8.73 -13.60 -24.61
C ASN A 17 -9.13 -12.13 -24.84
N PHE A 18 -8.24 -11.15 -24.60
CA PHE A 18 -8.56 -9.72 -24.76
C PHE A 18 -7.40 -8.87 -25.31
N GLY A 19 -6.31 -9.47 -25.78
CA GLY A 19 -5.17 -8.74 -26.35
C GLY A 19 -4.30 -7.96 -25.33
N PHE A 20 -4.56 -8.10 -24.03
CA PHE A 20 -3.79 -7.44 -22.98
C PHE A 20 -2.65 -8.33 -22.46
N LYS A 21 -1.45 -7.78 -22.36
CA LYS A 21 -0.33 -8.35 -21.62
C LYS A 21 -0.47 -7.97 -20.14
N ILE A 22 -0.73 -8.94 -19.28
CA ILE A 22 -0.83 -8.71 -17.83
C ILE A 22 0.45 -9.22 -17.16
N MET A 23 1.06 -8.38 -16.34
CA MET A 23 2.16 -8.78 -15.49
C MET A 23 1.64 -8.96 -14.07
N ILE A 24 2.00 -10.08 -13.45
CA ILE A 24 1.73 -10.35 -12.04
C ILE A 24 3.08 -10.42 -11.36
N THR A 25 3.31 -9.57 -10.36
CA THR A 25 4.49 -9.69 -9.49
C THR A 25 4.10 -10.26 -8.13
N GLY A 26 5.03 -10.97 -7.50
CA GLY A 26 4.87 -11.42 -6.12
C GLY A 26 4.82 -10.21 -5.19
N GLY A 27 3.87 -10.24 -4.25
CA GLY A 27 3.75 -9.25 -3.19
C GLY A 27 3.59 -9.97 -1.86
N TYR A 28 4.20 -9.41 -0.82
CA TYR A 28 4.05 -9.88 0.55
C TYR A 28 3.74 -8.68 1.44
N GLU A 29 2.65 -8.78 2.18
CA GLU A 29 2.23 -7.76 3.13
C GLU A 29 2.28 -8.34 4.54
N ASP A 30 2.83 -7.57 5.47
CA ASP A 30 2.84 -7.91 6.89
C ASP A 30 2.95 -6.66 7.76
N TYR A 31 2.53 -6.80 9.01
CA TYR A 31 2.62 -5.74 10.00
C TYR A 31 3.99 -5.72 10.66
N CYS A 32 4.42 -4.57 11.16
CA CYS A 32 5.68 -4.43 11.89
C CYS A 32 5.59 -3.36 12.98
N GLU A 33 6.45 -3.51 13.98
CA GLU A 33 6.59 -2.54 15.06
C GLU A 33 7.75 -1.59 14.76
N VAL A 34 7.48 -0.29 14.95
CA VAL A 34 8.46 0.78 14.88
C VAL A 34 8.60 1.36 16.28
N GLU A 35 9.84 1.48 16.75
CA GLU A 35 10.14 2.02 18.07
C GLU A 35 9.53 3.43 18.24
N GLY A 36 8.81 3.63 19.34
CA GLY A 36 8.10 4.89 19.63
C GLY A 36 6.72 5.03 18.97
N VAL A 37 6.29 4.07 18.14
CA VAL A 37 4.92 3.98 17.61
C VAL A 37 4.16 2.90 18.37
N LYS A 38 3.01 3.24 18.97
CA LYS A 38 2.27 2.31 19.84
C LYS A 38 1.43 1.28 19.06
N GLY A 39 1.18 1.53 17.77
CA GLY A 39 0.52 0.60 16.87
C GLY A 39 1.49 -0.04 15.88
N ARG A 40 0.99 -0.96 15.06
CA ARG A 40 1.77 -1.61 14.00
C ARG A 40 1.51 -0.95 12.65
N LEU A 41 2.54 -0.89 11.82
CA LEU A 41 2.45 -0.39 10.45
C LEU A 41 2.48 -1.55 9.47
N ASP A 42 1.77 -1.41 8.36
CA ASP A 42 1.81 -2.38 7.28
C ASP A 42 2.95 -2.04 6.30
N ILE A 43 3.74 -3.06 5.99
CA ILE A 43 4.77 -3.02 4.96
C ILE A 43 4.39 -4.03 3.88
N VAL A 44 4.47 -3.55 2.64
CA VAL A 44 4.37 -4.38 1.46
C VAL A 44 5.76 -4.48 0.82
N VAL A 45 6.19 -5.70 0.56
CA VAL A 45 7.38 -5.98 -0.24
C VAL A 45 6.93 -6.57 -1.56
N ILE A 46 7.24 -5.89 -2.66
CA ILE A 46 6.91 -6.35 -4.01
C ILE A 46 8.17 -6.81 -4.74
N SER A 47 8.00 -7.79 -5.62
CA SER A 47 9.07 -8.32 -6.48
C SER A 47 10.30 -8.80 -5.71
N SER A 48 10.12 -9.46 -4.56
CA SER A 48 11.23 -10.11 -3.84
C SER A 48 11.72 -11.37 -4.54
N GLU A 49 12.95 -11.80 -4.26
CA GLU A 49 13.51 -13.06 -4.76
C GLU A 49 12.95 -14.31 -4.06
N LYS A 50 13.12 -15.47 -4.72
CA LYS A 50 12.68 -16.77 -4.22
C LYS A 50 13.24 -17.06 -2.83
N GLY A 51 12.36 -17.50 -1.94
CA GLY A 51 12.72 -17.86 -0.57
C GLY A 51 12.55 -16.74 0.43
N PHE A 52 12.32 -15.50 -0.01
CA PHE A 52 12.06 -14.32 0.84
C PHE A 52 11.10 -14.60 2.00
N LYS A 53 9.94 -15.21 1.70
CA LYS A 53 8.90 -15.51 2.73
C LYS A 53 9.40 -16.37 3.90
N LYS A 54 10.43 -17.20 3.70
CA LYS A 54 10.99 -18.04 4.77
C LYS A 54 11.76 -17.25 5.82
N HIS A 55 12.25 -16.07 5.43
CA HIS A 55 13.06 -15.20 6.28
C HIS A 55 12.23 -14.05 6.87
N MET A 56 11.05 -13.79 6.32
CA MET A 56 10.14 -12.76 6.80
C MET A 56 9.25 -13.30 7.94
N ASP A 57 9.79 -13.28 9.15
CA ASP A 57 9.07 -13.60 10.38
C ASP A 57 8.18 -12.42 10.82
N LYS A 58 7.03 -12.74 11.41
CA LYS A 58 6.11 -11.76 11.99
C LYS A 58 6.70 -11.05 13.20
N GLU A 59 7.61 -11.70 13.92
CA GLU A 59 8.28 -11.14 15.10
C GLU A 59 9.41 -10.17 14.75
N ASN A 60 9.88 -10.17 13.50
CA ASN A 60 10.95 -9.27 13.06
C ASN A 60 10.52 -7.81 13.22
N ARG A 61 11.43 -6.97 13.73
CA ARG A 61 11.19 -5.53 13.85
C ARG A 61 11.31 -4.84 12.49
N PHE A 62 10.79 -3.61 12.37
CA PHE A 62 10.84 -2.81 11.14
C PHE A 62 12.22 -2.85 10.46
N GLN A 63 13.29 -2.54 11.19
CA GLN A 63 14.67 -2.50 10.66
C GLN A 63 15.12 -3.82 10.05
N GLU A 64 14.77 -4.93 10.69
CA GLU A 64 15.12 -6.27 10.23
C GLU A 64 14.32 -6.64 8.98
N LYS A 65 13.02 -6.29 8.93
CA LYS A 65 12.20 -6.48 7.73
C LYS A 65 12.72 -5.66 6.54
N ILE A 66 13.13 -4.40 6.76
CA ILE A 66 13.77 -3.59 5.71
C ILE A 66 15.05 -4.26 5.22
N LYS A 67 15.90 -4.73 6.12
CA LYS A 67 17.15 -5.41 5.77
C LYS A 67 16.88 -6.65 4.94
N ILE A 68 15.99 -7.54 5.40
CA ILE A 68 15.63 -8.77 4.67
C ILE A 68 15.05 -8.42 3.29
N ALA A 69 14.14 -7.45 3.21
CA ALA A 69 13.58 -7.05 1.93
C ALA A 69 14.64 -6.57 0.93
N ARG A 70 15.64 -5.81 1.40
CA ARG A 70 16.77 -5.37 0.58
C ARG A 70 17.70 -6.51 0.19
N ASP A 71 18.02 -7.40 1.13
CA ASP A 71 18.87 -8.59 0.92
C ASP A 71 18.28 -9.52 -0.16
N TYR A 72 16.94 -9.54 -0.30
CA TYR A 72 16.21 -10.31 -1.31
C TYR A 72 15.73 -9.47 -2.51
N GLY A 73 16.29 -8.28 -2.70
CA GLY A 73 16.01 -7.45 -3.87
C GLY A 73 14.53 -7.04 -4.01
N GLY A 74 13.76 -6.98 -2.92
CA GLY A 74 12.40 -6.47 -2.91
C GLY A 74 12.35 -4.95 -3.07
N ILE A 75 11.19 -4.44 -3.49
CA ILE A 75 10.85 -3.01 -3.41
C ILE A 75 9.96 -2.86 -2.18
N VAL A 76 10.36 -2.00 -1.25
CA VAL A 76 9.70 -1.83 0.03
C VAL A 76 8.75 -0.65 -0.01
N VAL A 77 7.49 -0.91 0.32
CA VAL A 77 6.42 0.08 0.33
C VAL A 77 5.80 0.11 1.72
N SER A 78 5.69 1.29 2.33
CA SER A 78 4.85 1.44 3.53
C SER A 78 3.40 1.67 3.10
N ALA A 79 2.52 0.72 3.39
CA ALA A 79 1.10 0.84 3.08
C ALA A 79 0.44 1.76 4.11
N HIS A 80 -0.25 2.80 3.63
CA HIS A 80 -1.04 3.75 4.42
C HIS A 80 -0.42 4.07 5.78
N PRO A 81 0.76 4.70 5.83
CA PRO A 81 1.64 4.72 7.00
C PRO A 81 1.03 5.36 8.27
N TYR A 82 -0.04 6.14 8.17
CA TYR A 82 -0.72 6.72 9.33
C TYR A 82 -1.96 5.94 9.80
N ALA A 83 -2.27 4.84 9.12
CA ALA A 83 -3.24 3.83 9.50
C ALA A 83 -2.56 2.77 10.36
N LEU A 84 -2.58 2.96 11.68
CA LEU A 84 -1.92 2.03 12.58
C LEU A 84 -2.88 0.92 12.99
N TRP A 85 -2.42 -0.33 12.88
CA TRP A 85 -3.12 -1.44 13.50
C TRP A 85 -2.99 -1.34 15.03
N ASP A 86 -4.13 -1.31 15.72
CA ASP A 86 -4.22 -1.21 17.17
C ASP A 86 -5.25 -2.22 17.71
N PRO A 87 -4.81 -3.29 18.39
CA PRO A 87 -5.71 -4.29 18.95
C PRO A 87 -6.53 -3.76 20.13
N TYR A 88 -6.18 -2.59 20.67
CA TYR A 88 -6.83 -1.92 21.81
C TYR A 88 -7.57 -0.65 21.38
N GLY A 89 -7.79 -0.45 20.07
CA GLY A 89 -8.53 0.69 19.53
C GLY A 89 -9.91 0.89 20.21
N PRO A 90 -10.47 2.13 20.19
CA PRO A 90 -11.42 2.64 21.18
C PRO A 90 -12.75 1.87 21.36
N MET A 91 -13.03 0.83 20.58
CA MET A 91 -14.23 0.00 20.74
C MET A 91 -14.03 -1.51 20.48
N GLY A 92 -12.82 -2.04 20.31
CA GLY A 92 -12.62 -3.49 20.09
C GLY A 92 -13.16 -4.09 18.77
N PHE A 93 -13.91 -3.33 17.96
CA PHE A 93 -14.44 -3.76 16.64
C PHE A 93 -13.61 -3.25 15.45
N PHE A 94 -12.91 -2.12 15.60
CA PHE A 94 -12.01 -1.57 14.57
C PHE A 94 -10.57 -1.75 15.04
N LYS A 95 -9.82 -2.61 14.34
CA LYS A 95 -8.42 -2.91 14.66
C LYS A 95 -7.44 -1.84 14.16
N PHE A 96 -7.93 -0.66 13.80
CA PHE A 96 -7.12 0.40 13.19
C PHE A 96 -7.46 1.76 13.79
N ARG A 97 -6.45 2.62 13.91
CA ARG A 97 -6.57 4.03 14.31
C ARG A 97 -5.62 4.91 13.52
N LEU A 98 -5.83 6.22 13.58
CA LEU A 98 -4.88 7.18 13.06
C LEU A 98 -3.68 7.34 14.00
N ALA A 99 -2.49 7.53 13.42
CA ALA A 99 -1.28 7.91 14.13
C ALA A 99 -1.45 9.26 14.83
N SER A 100 -0.96 9.36 16.07
CA SER A 100 -0.90 10.63 16.80
C SER A 100 0.12 11.59 16.17
N PRO A 101 0.07 12.90 16.45
CA PRO A 101 1.06 13.85 15.94
C PRO A 101 2.52 13.47 16.26
N GLU A 102 2.77 12.86 17.42
CA GLU A 102 4.09 12.38 17.86
C GLU A 102 4.52 11.16 17.04
N GLU A 103 3.63 10.18 16.86
CA GLU A 103 3.90 8.99 16.04
C GLU A 103 4.18 9.38 14.59
N ARG A 104 3.45 10.35 14.02
CA ARG A 104 3.68 10.84 12.66
C ARG A 104 5.09 11.41 12.49
N LYS A 105 5.60 12.16 13.47
CA LYS A 105 6.99 12.67 13.43
C LYS A 105 7.99 11.53 13.31
N ILE A 106 7.80 10.47 14.09
CA ILE A 106 8.65 9.27 14.06
C ILE A 106 8.53 8.57 12.70
N ILE A 107 7.32 8.37 12.20
CA ILE A 107 7.08 7.73 10.90
C ILE A 107 7.77 8.50 9.76
N ARG A 108 7.71 9.83 9.75
CA ARG A 108 8.41 10.66 8.76
C ARG A 108 9.93 10.56 8.85
N GLN A 109 10.46 10.56 10.07
CA GLN A 109 11.91 10.57 10.30
C GLN A 109 12.55 9.18 10.13
N VAL A 110 11.79 8.12 10.39
CA VAL A 110 12.30 6.74 10.41
C VAL A 110 11.81 5.96 9.19
N VAL A 111 10.49 5.88 8.99
CA VAL A 111 9.89 5.00 7.98
C VAL A 111 10.11 5.57 6.58
N PHE A 112 9.75 6.84 6.35
CA PHE A 112 9.84 7.44 5.01
C PHE A 112 11.27 7.51 4.47
N GLN A 113 12.27 7.48 5.35
CA GLN A 113 13.69 7.49 4.96
C GLN A 113 14.21 6.10 4.54
N GLN A 114 13.45 5.04 4.78
CA GLN A 114 13.96 3.66 4.69
C GLN A 114 13.19 2.78 3.71
N VAL A 115 11.98 3.17 3.34
CA VAL A 115 11.18 2.52 2.30
C VAL A 115 11.49 3.12 0.93
N ASP A 116 11.25 2.36 -0.15
CA ASP A 116 11.38 2.87 -1.52
C ASP A 116 10.20 3.79 -1.87
N CYS A 117 9.02 3.56 -1.28
CA CYS A 117 7.87 4.45 -1.41
C CYS A 117 6.85 4.28 -0.27
N VAL A 118 5.87 5.17 -0.23
CA VAL A 118 4.66 5.01 0.58
C VAL A 118 3.47 4.83 -0.34
N ASP A 119 2.50 4.02 0.07
CA ASP A 119 1.29 3.76 -0.70
C ASP A 119 0.08 4.39 0.00
N ILE A 120 -0.75 5.07 -0.79
CA ILE A 120 -2.06 5.55 -0.36
C ILE A 120 -3.13 4.60 -0.91
N VAL A 121 -4.07 4.20 -0.07
CA VAL A 121 -5.14 3.28 -0.48
C VAL A 121 -6.39 4.00 -0.90
N ALA A 122 -7.03 3.49 -1.95
CA ALA A 122 -8.18 4.13 -2.52
C ALA A 122 -9.47 3.97 -1.72
N THR A 123 -9.62 2.80 -1.11
CA THR A 123 -10.88 2.37 -0.54
C THR A 123 -10.65 1.51 0.68
N ASN A 124 -10.66 2.17 1.83
CA ASN A 124 -11.32 1.66 3.00
C ASN A 124 -11.75 2.86 3.86
N VAL A 125 -12.65 2.60 4.82
CA VAL A 125 -13.17 3.47 5.91
C VAL A 125 -12.66 4.92 6.02
N ALA A 126 -13.55 5.82 6.44
CA ALA A 126 -13.34 7.27 6.44
C ALA A 126 -11.98 7.82 6.89
N TRP A 127 -11.38 7.20 7.91
CA TRP A 127 -10.09 7.62 8.45
C TRP A 127 -8.92 7.40 7.48
N MET A 128 -9.00 6.46 6.52
CA MET A 128 -7.96 6.29 5.51
C MET A 128 -7.87 7.48 4.56
N VAL A 129 -8.98 8.17 4.29
CA VAL A 129 -8.97 9.42 3.50
C VAL A 129 -8.14 10.48 4.22
N ILE A 130 -8.40 10.66 5.52
CA ILE A 130 -7.64 11.59 6.36
C ILE A 130 -6.16 11.18 6.40
N SER A 131 -5.85 9.89 6.55
CA SER A 131 -4.49 9.37 6.47
C SER A 131 -3.81 9.72 5.15
N ASN A 132 -4.49 9.54 4.02
CA ASN A 132 -3.93 9.82 2.70
C ASN A 132 -3.65 11.31 2.48
N ASP A 133 -4.53 12.19 2.95
CA ASP A 133 -4.33 13.63 2.83
C ASP A 133 -3.13 14.08 3.69
N LEU A 134 -3.02 13.56 4.91
CA LEU A 134 -1.84 13.78 5.76
C LEU A 134 -0.55 13.26 5.11
N VAL A 135 -0.57 12.07 4.49
CA VAL A 135 0.60 11.53 3.77
C VAL A 135 0.98 12.42 2.60
N ARG A 136 0.02 12.92 1.83
CA ARG A 136 0.30 13.83 0.70
C ARG A 136 0.88 15.16 1.13
N GLU A 137 0.48 15.66 2.30
CA GLU A 137 1.00 16.91 2.86
C GLU A 137 2.44 16.77 3.39
N GLU A 138 2.79 15.58 3.90
CA GLU A 138 4.00 15.41 4.70
C GLU A 138 5.06 14.50 4.06
N TYR A 139 4.71 13.70 3.05
CA TYR A 139 5.65 12.86 2.32
C TYR A 139 6.33 13.68 1.21
N PRO A 140 7.67 13.81 1.20
CA PRO A 140 8.36 14.69 0.27
C PRO A 140 8.40 14.16 -1.18
N TYR A 141 8.04 12.90 -1.41
CA TYR A 141 8.04 12.27 -2.73
C TYR A 141 6.62 11.96 -3.22
N ARG A 142 6.51 11.43 -4.44
CA ARG A 142 5.21 10.99 -4.97
C ARG A 142 4.81 9.66 -4.32
N PRO A 143 3.66 9.56 -3.62
CA PRO A 143 3.19 8.29 -3.08
C PRO A 143 2.67 7.39 -4.21
N LEU A 144 2.76 6.07 -4.02
CA LEU A 144 2.01 5.09 -4.81
C LEU A 144 0.52 5.13 -4.45
N CYS A 145 -0.31 4.52 -5.30
CA CYS A 145 -1.72 4.34 -5.03
C CYS A 145 -2.14 2.91 -5.35
N SER A 146 -2.74 2.22 -4.38
CA SER A 146 -3.26 0.85 -4.54
C SER A 146 -4.73 0.74 -4.14
N SER A 147 -5.32 -0.41 -4.44
CA SER A 147 -6.74 -0.68 -4.14
C SER A 147 -6.97 -1.44 -2.84
N ASP A 148 -5.93 -2.06 -2.27
CA ASP A 148 -6.02 -2.92 -1.08
C ASP A 148 -7.21 -3.90 -1.08
N ALA A 149 -7.34 -4.62 -2.20
CA ALA A 149 -8.56 -5.36 -2.54
C ALA A 149 -8.63 -6.73 -1.83
N HIS A 150 -9.53 -6.86 -0.85
CA HIS A 150 -9.67 -8.03 0.03
C HIS A 150 -10.87 -8.95 -0.31
N SER A 151 -10.91 -9.60 -1.49
CA SER A 151 -11.85 -10.68 -1.94
C SER A 151 -12.28 -10.52 -3.41
N ILE A 152 -12.84 -11.59 -4.00
CA ILE A 152 -13.33 -11.65 -5.40
C ILE A 152 -14.82 -11.27 -5.54
N ASN A 153 -15.46 -10.81 -4.47
CA ASN A 153 -16.89 -10.47 -4.51
C ASN A 153 -17.16 -9.23 -5.39
N ARG A 154 -18.42 -9.03 -5.78
CA ARG A 154 -18.83 -7.96 -6.70
C ARG A 154 -18.41 -6.56 -6.23
N THR A 155 -18.45 -6.32 -4.92
CA THR A 155 -18.05 -5.04 -4.32
C THR A 155 -16.57 -4.77 -4.54
N ILE A 156 -15.71 -5.76 -4.34
CA ILE A 156 -14.25 -5.59 -4.45
C ILE A 156 -13.75 -5.64 -5.89
N ARG A 157 -14.45 -6.35 -6.79
CA ARG A 157 -14.20 -6.21 -8.24
C ARG A 157 -14.40 -4.78 -8.73
N ASN A 158 -15.30 -4.02 -8.09
CA ASN A 158 -15.41 -2.61 -8.40
C ASN A 158 -14.14 -1.86 -7.93
N GLU A 159 -13.52 -2.24 -6.81
CA GLU A 159 -12.30 -1.58 -6.31
C GLU A 159 -11.07 -1.77 -7.20
N ILE A 160 -10.95 -2.91 -7.87
CA ILE A 160 -9.89 -3.17 -8.85
C ILE A 160 -10.00 -2.17 -10.01
N GLY A 161 -8.94 -1.39 -10.24
CA GLY A 161 -8.87 -0.41 -11.33
C GLY A 161 -9.50 0.95 -11.03
N LYS A 162 -10.00 1.19 -9.80
CA LYS A 162 -10.37 2.54 -9.34
C LYS A 162 -9.16 3.34 -8.87
N SER A 163 -8.11 2.67 -8.46
CA SER A 163 -6.82 3.26 -8.16
C SER A 163 -5.69 2.46 -8.75
N GLY A 164 -4.54 3.12 -8.82
CA GLY A 164 -3.33 2.54 -9.35
C GLY A 164 -2.34 3.62 -9.69
N CYS A 165 -1.26 3.14 -10.32
CA CYS A 165 -0.19 3.98 -10.84
C CYS A 165 -0.05 3.71 -12.35
N ILE A 166 0.21 4.75 -13.11
CA ILE A 166 0.51 4.71 -14.54
C ILE A 166 1.99 4.99 -14.70
N PHE A 167 2.72 3.99 -15.17
CA PHE A 167 4.15 4.09 -15.44
C PHE A 167 4.35 4.34 -16.95
N PRO A 168 4.90 5.50 -17.36
CA PRO A 168 5.14 5.80 -18.78
C PRO A 168 6.25 4.91 -19.35
N ASP A 169 6.18 4.60 -20.65
CA ASP A 169 7.21 3.89 -21.42
C ASP A 169 7.69 2.57 -20.82
N PHE A 170 6.77 1.87 -20.14
CA PHE A 170 7.07 0.70 -19.32
C PHE A 170 7.16 -0.58 -20.16
N ASN A 171 8.21 -0.67 -20.99
CA ASN A 171 8.55 -1.83 -21.81
C ASN A 171 9.66 -2.65 -21.15
N PHE A 172 9.60 -3.98 -21.22
CA PHE A 172 10.61 -4.88 -20.65
C PHE A 172 10.63 -6.23 -21.39
N SER A 173 11.79 -6.87 -21.39
CA SER A 173 12.07 -8.16 -22.03
C SER A 173 12.08 -9.35 -21.05
N SER A 174 12.24 -9.09 -19.74
CA SER A 174 12.29 -10.11 -18.69
C SER A 174 11.70 -9.62 -17.37
N GLY A 175 11.46 -10.53 -16.42
CA GLY A 175 11.00 -10.19 -15.06
C GLY A 175 12.04 -9.42 -14.24
N VAL A 176 13.34 -9.62 -14.51
CA VAL A 176 14.44 -8.87 -13.86
C VAL A 176 14.43 -7.41 -14.33
N GLU A 177 14.37 -7.19 -15.66
CA GLU A 177 14.30 -5.85 -16.23
C GLU A 177 13.02 -5.12 -15.78
N PHE A 178 11.89 -5.83 -15.72
CA PHE A 178 10.65 -5.30 -15.15
C PHE A 178 10.85 -4.77 -13.72
N ARG A 179 11.51 -5.55 -12.86
CA ARG A 179 11.73 -5.18 -11.45
C ARG A 179 12.63 -3.96 -11.32
N GLU A 180 13.73 -3.93 -12.05
CA GLU A 180 14.67 -2.81 -12.05
C GLU A 180 14.00 -1.53 -12.55
N LYS A 181 13.26 -1.62 -13.66
CA LYS A 181 12.48 -0.49 -14.18
C LYS A 181 11.43 -0.03 -13.17
N LEU A 182 10.64 -0.95 -12.60
CA LEU A 182 9.63 -0.61 -11.60
C LEU A 182 10.25 0.12 -10.41
N ARG A 183 11.35 -0.40 -9.88
CA ARG A 183 12.08 0.23 -8.77
C ARG A 183 12.56 1.63 -9.13
N ASN A 184 13.16 1.82 -10.31
CA ASN A 184 13.68 3.12 -10.73
C ASN A 184 12.54 4.12 -10.92
N HIS A 185 11.45 3.74 -11.60
CA HIS A 185 10.28 4.60 -11.73
C HIS A 185 9.71 5.02 -10.38
N ILE A 186 9.66 4.12 -9.41
CA ILE A 186 9.18 4.42 -8.05
C ILE A 186 10.12 5.41 -7.36
N LYS A 187 11.43 5.15 -7.36
CA LYS A 187 12.45 6.00 -6.73
C LYS A 187 12.52 7.39 -7.32
N ASP A 188 12.40 7.47 -8.65
CA ASP A 188 12.48 8.72 -9.40
C ASP A 188 11.14 9.47 -9.42
N GLY A 189 10.06 8.89 -8.88
CA GLY A 189 8.72 9.45 -8.94
C GLY A 189 8.14 9.54 -10.36
N ASN A 190 8.66 8.75 -11.29
CA ASN A 190 8.29 8.76 -12.71
C ASN A 190 7.04 7.89 -12.96
N PHE A 191 5.92 8.29 -12.39
CA PHE A 191 4.62 7.65 -12.59
C PHE A 191 3.49 8.60 -12.21
N GLU A 192 2.29 8.38 -12.72
CA GLU A 192 1.10 9.12 -12.29
C GLU A 192 0.23 8.25 -11.40
N THR A 193 -0.24 8.78 -10.27
CA THR A 193 -1.27 8.11 -9.48
C THR A 193 -2.65 8.50 -9.98
N TYR A 194 -3.54 7.52 -10.15
CA TYR A 194 -4.95 7.79 -10.29
C TYR A 194 -5.72 7.23 -9.10
N LEU A 195 -6.75 7.96 -8.71
CA LEU A 195 -7.61 7.59 -7.61
C LEU A 195 -9.05 8.04 -7.87
N LYS A 196 -9.95 7.06 -7.99
CA LYS A 196 -11.39 7.27 -8.13
C LYS A 196 -12.07 6.91 -6.81
N TYR A 197 -12.17 7.88 -5.90
CA TYR A 197 -12.89 7.71 -4.63
C TYR A 197 -14.34 7.30 -4.88
N LEU A 198 -14.72 6.09 -4.46
CA LEU A 198 -16.08 5.59 -4.65
C LEU A 198 -16.71 5.16 -3.32
N GLY A 199 -17.67 5.97 -2.84
CA GLY A 199 -18.53 5.67 -1.68
C GLY A 199 -18.16 6.46 -0.40
N PRO A 200 -17.05 6.14 0.29
CA PRO A 200 -16.71 6.74 1.58
C PRO A 200 -16.56 8.25 1.56
N LEU A 201 -15.99 8.83 0.49
CA LEU A 201 -15.82 10.28 0.38
C LEU A 201 -17.17 11.03 0.25
N LYS A 202 -18.17 10.41 -0.39
CA LYS A 202 -19.55 10.94 -0.44
C LYS A 202 -20.22 10.85 0.93
N PHE A 203 -20.01 9.75 1.65
CA PHE A 203 -20.54 9.54 3.00
C PHE A 203 -19.92 10.50 4.03
N ILE A 204 -18.60 10.62 4.08
CA ILE A 204 -17.89 11.55 4.97
C ILE A 204 -18.23 12.98 4.64
N ARG A 205 -18.22 13.38 3.36
CA ARG A 205 -18.65 14.72 2.97
C ARG A 205 -20.12 14.96 3.33
N SER A 206 -21.00 13.95 3.22
CA SER A 206 -22.39 14.11 3.67
C SER A 206 -22.52 14.30 5.18
N ILE A 207 -21.64 13.70 5.99
CA ILE A 207 -21.64 13.86 7.45
C ILE A 207 -20.94 15.16 7.88
N ALA A 208 -19.83 15.53 7.22
CA ALA A 208 -19.08 16.75 7.52
C ALA A 208 -19.80 18.03 7.04
N LEU A 209 -20.64 17.92 5.99
CA LEU A 209 -21.46 19.02 5.48
C LEU A 209 -22.86 19.07 6.11
N SER A 210 -23.32 17.99 6.77
CA SER A 210 -24.42 18.10 7.72
C SER A 210 -23.89 18.80 8.97
N LYS A 211 -23.85 20.14 8.93
CA LYS A 211 -23.88 20.92 10.17
C LYS A 211 -25.05 20.37 11.01
N PRO A 212 -24.91 20.19 12.33
CA PRO A 212 -26.11 20.22 13.16
C PRO A 212 -26.81 21.51 12.78
N SER A 213 -28.07 21.44 12.36
CA SER A 213 -28.82 22.67 12.18
C SER A 213 -28.71 23.42 13.50
N ASP A 214 -28.20 24.65 13.48
CA ASP A 214 -28.41 25.62 14.54
C ASP A 214 -29.91 26.00 14.54
N ALA A 215 -30.77 24.99 14.67
CA ALA A 215 -32.18 25.08 14.91
C ALA A 215 -32.37 24.88 16.42
N LEU A 216 -32.07 25.94 17.15
CA LEU A 216 -32.98 26.43 18.17
C LEU A 216 -33.60 27.70 17.57
N PRO A 217 -34.92 27.91 17.69
CA PRO A 217 -35.74 27.58 18.85
C PRO A 217 -36.62 26.33 18.72
#